data_AF-A0A0P7TZX7-F1
#
_entry.id   AF-A0A0P7TZX7-F1
#
_cell.length_a   1.000
_cell.length_b   1.000
_cell.length_c   1.000
_cell.angle_alpha   90.00
_cell.angle_beta   90.00
_cell.angle_gamma   90.00
#
_symmetry.space_group_name_H-M   'P 1'
#
loop_
_entity.id
_entity.type
_entity.pdbx_description
1 polymer ?
#
loop_
_entity_poly.entity_id
_entity_poly.type
_entity_poly.pdbx_seq_one_letter_code
_entity_poly.pdbx_strand_id
1 'polypeptide(L)'
;MAHLPKAAVRILSNVTFLFVSLSYTAESAIVTAFITFIPKFIESQFGIPASNASIYTGVIIVPSAGVGIVLGGYIIKKLKLGARESAKLAMICSGVSLLCFSTLFIVGCESINLGGINIPYTTGPTLTMTHRNLTGGCNVNCGCRIHEYAPVCGSDGITYFNPCLAGCSGVGNDSAGIRNYTDCACVQSRQVITPPAGGQGNQLQLVIVKTYLNENGYAVSGKCDRTCSTLIPFLVFLFIVTLITACAQPSAIIVTLRSVEEQERPFALGMQFVLLRTLAYIPTPIYFGAVIDTTCMLWQQDCGAHGSCWEYDVTSFRFVYFGLAASLKFVGFIFIFLTWYSIKCKEDRLERWQQRAAPLGTVSELVCHAGGQKSHARTRSCPAFNPRAEPPALPALNRGPSSQSCPGNALKAISPAACSPQAAARI
;
A
#
# COMPACT_ATOMS: atom_id res chain seq x y z
N MET A 1 -11.09 -12.26 -33.97
CA MET A 1 -11.46 -11.62 -32.69
C MET A 1 -12.23 -12.53 -31.71
N ALA A 2 -12.87 -13.63 -32.15
CA ALA A 2 -13.64 -14.53 -31.26
C ALA A 2 -12.80 -15.46 -30.33
N HIS A 3 -11.49 -15.56 -30.52
CA HIS A 3 -10.61 -16.38 -29.66
C HIS A 3 -10.19 -15.67 -28.36
N LEU A 4 -10.19 -14.34 -28.34
CA LEU A 4 -9.85 -13.51 -27.17
C LEU A 4 -10.77 -13.73 -25.96
N PRO A 5 -12.11 -13.72 -26.09
CA PRO A 5 -12.99 -13.93 -24.93
C PRO A 5 -12.86 -15.34 -24.35
N LYS A 6 -12.63 -16.37 -25.19
CA LYS A 6 -12.43 -17.75 -24.72
C LYS A 6 -11.13 -17.91 -23.93
N ALA A 7 -10.04 -17.29 -24.40
CA ALA A 7 -8.77 -17.26 -23.67
C ALA A 7 -8.90 -16.48 -22.35
N ALA A 8 -9.60 -15.34 -22.35
CA ALA A 8 -9.85 -14.55 -21.16
C ALA A 8 -10.61 -15.34 -20.08
N VAL A 9 -11.71 -15.99 -20.46
CA VAL A 9 -12.51 -16.81 -19.54
C VAL A 9 -11.69 -17.97 -18.98
N ARG A 10 -10.85 -18.62 -19.80
CA ARG A 10 -9.96 -19.70 -19.34
C ARG A 10 -9.00 -19.23 -18.25
N ILE A 11 -8.34 -18.10 -18.45
CA ILE A 11 -7.38 -17.54 -17.49
C ILE A 11 -8.09 -17.08 -16.21
N LEU A 12 -9.22 -16.39 -16.34
CA LEU A 12 -10.01 -15.93 -15.19
C LEU A 12 -10.64 -17.09 -14.41
N SER A 13 -10.91 -18.22 -15.06
CA SER A 13 -11.38 -19.45 -14.40
C SER A 13 -10.28 -20.19 -13.64
N ASN A 14 -9.01 -19.82 -13.83
CA ASN A 14 -7.91 -20.39 -13.07
C ASN A 14 -7.89 -19.77 -11.66
N VAL A 15 -8.31 -20.57 -10.68
CA VAL A 15 -8.45 -20.14 -9.28
C VAL A 15 -7.16 -19.54 -8.69
N THR A 16 -5.98 -20.06 -9.05
CA THR A 16 -4.70 -19.51 -8.56
C THR A 16 -4.45 -18.12 -9.12
N PHE A 17 -4.70 -17.92 -10.42
CA PHE A 17 -4.56 -16.62 -11.07
C PHE A 17 -5.55 -15.60 -10.52
N LEU A 18 -6.79 -16.00 -10.27
CA LEU A 18 -7.82 -15.13 -9.73
C LEU A 18 -7.48 -14.66 -8.30
N PHE A 19 -7.13 -15.57 -7.40
CA PHE A 19 -6.79 -15.21 -6.02
C PHE A 19 -5.53 -14.33 -5.93
N VAL A 20 -4.47 -14.63 -6.70
CA VAL A 20 -3.28 -13.77 -6.69
C VAL A 20 -3.59 -12.39 -7.27
N SER A 21 -4.45 -12.32 -8.29
CA SER A 21 -4.88 -11.04 -8.87
C SER A 21 -5.72 -10.21 -7.91
N LEU A 22 -6.65 -10.83 -7.17
CA LEU A 22 -7.46 -10.15 -6.15
C LEU A 22 -6.61 -9.66 -4.98
N SER A 23 -5.66 -10.48 -4.50
CA SER A 23 -4.70 -10.05 -3.47
C SER A 23 -3.87 -8.86 -3.95
N TYR A 24 -3.32 -8.93 -5.17
CA TYR A 24 -2.54 -7.84 -5.76
C TYR A 24 -3.38 -6.57 -6.00
N THR A 25 -4.68 -6.73 -6.25
CA THR A 25 -5.64 -5.62 -6.37
C THR A 25 -5.84 -4.92 -5.04
N ALA A 26 -6.04 -5.66 -3.95
CA ALA A 26 -6.15 -5.08 -2.61
C ALA A 26 -4.86 -4.33 -2.20
N GLU A 27 -3.69 -4.91 -2.49
CA GLU A 27 -2.39 -4.26 -2.26
C GLU A 27 -2.25 -2.97 -3.09
N SER A 28 -2.63 -3.02 -4.36
CA SER A 28 -2.58 -1.85 -5.24
C SER A 28 -3.54 -0.75 -4.82
N ALA A 29 -4.72 -1.09 -4.29
CA ALA A 29 -5.66 -0.13 -3.72
C ALA A 29 -5.01 0.64 -2.56
N ILE A 30 -4.31 -0.04 -1.66
CA ILE A 30 -3.59 0.62 -0.55
C ILE A 30 -2.51 1.55 -1.08
N VAL A 31 -1.73 1.10 -2.06
CA VAL A 31 -0.69 1.94 -2.70
C VAL A 31 -1.31 3.18 -3.37
N THR A 32 -2.43 3.03 -4.08
CA THR A 32 -3.15 4.15 -4.67
C THR A 32 -3.63 5.13 -3.61
N ALA A 33 -4.25 4.66 -2.54
CA ALA A 33 -4.71 5.51 -1.43
C ALA A 33 -3.54 6.28 -0.80
N PHE A 34 -2.39 5.61 -0.64
CA PHE A 34 -1.20 6.23 -0.08
C PHE A 34 -0.65 7.34 -0.96
N ILE A 35 -0.58 7.11 -2.26
CA ILE A 35 -0.13 8.13 -3.22
C ILE A 35 -1.07 9.33 -3.22
N THR A 36 -2.39 9.12 -3.11
CA THR A 36 -3.37 10.21 -3.23
C THR A 36 -3.56 11.01 -1.94
N PHE A 37 -3.55 10.36 -0.77
CA PHE A 37 -4.02 10.99 0.47
C PHE A 37 -2.96 11.14 1.57
N ILE A 38 -1.79 10.48 1.49
CA ILE A 38 -0.72 10.69 2.49
C ILE A 38 -0.25 12.15 2.57
N PRO A 39 -0.07 12.90 1.47
CA PRO A 39 0.31 14.31 1.58
C PRO A 39 -0.71 15.11 2.39
N LYS A 40 -2.00 14.91 2.12
CA LYS A 40 -3.10 15.55 2.85
C LYS A 40 -3.18 15.09 4.30
N PHE A 41 -2.92 13.81 4.55
CA PHE A 41 -2.82 13.27 5.90
C PHE A 41 -1.70 13.97 6.68
N ILE A 42 -0.49 14.08 6.11
CA ILE A 42 0.65 14.73 6.78
C ILE A 42 0.35 16.21 7.03
N GLU A 43 -0.21 16.91 6.04
CA GLU A 43 -0.65 18.31 6.16
C GLU A 43 -1.63 18.49 7.33
N SER A 44 -2.69 17.67 7.39
CA SER A 44 -3.74 17.78 8.40
C SER A 44 -3.31 17.33 9.80
N GLN A 45 -2.46 16.31 9.89
CA GLN A 45 -2.06 15.67 11.15
C GLN A 45 -0.91 16.41 11.83
N PHE A 46 0.08 16.85 11.05
CA PHE A 46 1.29 17.46 11.58
C PHE A 46 1.30 18.99 11.40
N GLY A 47 0.32 19.57 10.72
CA GLY A 47 0.23 21.02 10.51
C GLY A 47 1.30 21.58 9.58
N ILE A 48 1.85 20.73 8.71
CA ILE A 48 2.95 21.07 7.81
C ILE A 48 2.37 21.62 6.49
N PRO A 49 3.00 22.62 5.86
CA PRO A 49 2.58 23.11 4.55
C PRO A 49 2.45 21.99 3.50
N ALA A 50 1.42 22.06 2.65
CA ALA A 50 1.11 21.04 1.63
C ALA A 50 2.29 20.71 0.69
N SER A 51 3.12 21.71 0.37
CA SER A 51 4.34 21.54 -0.43
C SER A 51 5.35 20.62 0.27
N ASN A 52 5.66 20.90 1.53
CA ASN A 52 6.59 20.09 2.33
C ASN A 52 6.05 18.69 2.59
N ALA A 53 4.74 18.56 2.87
CA ALA A 53 4.10 17.26 3.05
C ALA A 53 4.17 16.38 1.78
N SER A 54 3.99 16.98 0.60
CA SER A 54 4.13 16.30 -0.68
C SER A 54 5.57 15.87 -0.96
N ILE A 55 6.56 16.73 -0.63
CA ILE A 55 7.98 16.41 -0.75
C ILE A 55 8.35 15.22 0.15
N TYR A 56 7.97 15.24 1.43
CA TYR A 56 8.23 14.12 2.34
C TYR A 56 7.63 12.82 1.84
N THR A 57 6.37 12.86 1.36
CA THR A 57 5.70 11.70 0.77
C THR A 57 6.49 11.14 -0.41
N GLY A 58 6.91 12.00 -1.36
CA GLY A 58 7.67 11.59 -2.52
C GLY A 58 9.04 10.99 -2.17
N VAL A 59 9.78 11.64 -1.27
CA VAL A 59 11.12 11.20 -0.82
C VAL A 59 11.07 9.89 -0.02
N ILE A 60 9.94 9.57 0.61
CA ILE A 60 9.81 8.32 1.38
C ILE A 60 9.27 7.19 0.50
N ILE A 61 8.16 7.42 -0.21
CA ILE A 61 7.45 6.34 -0.92
C ILE A 61 8.26 5.87 -2.13
N VAL A 62 8.86 6.77 -2.91
CA VAL A 62 9.55 6.38 -4.16
C VAL A 62 10.80 5.54 -3.88
N PRO A 63 11.73 5.94 -3.00
CA PRO A 63 12.91 5.13 -2.70
C PRO A 63 12.58 3.83 -1.99
N SER A 64 11.64 3.84 -1.04
CA SER A 64 11.22 2.61 -0.34
C SER A 64 10.62 1.59 -1.30
N ALA A 65 9.79 2.03 -2.27
CA ALA A 65 9.24 1.15 -3.30
C ALA A 65 10.34 0.56 -4.19
N GLY A 66 11.28 1.38 -4.65
CA GLY A 66 12.41 0.92 -5.47
C GLY A 66 13.29 -0.10 -4.75
N VAL A 67 13.70 0.22 -3.52
CA VAL A 67 14.52 -0.68 -2.67
C VAL A 67 13.75 -1.97 -2.37
N GLY A 68 12.46 -1.88 -2.03
CA GLY A 68 11.62 -3.05 -1.75
C GLY A 68 11.49 -3.98 -2.95
N ILE A 69 11.17 -3.46 -4.14
CA ILE A 69 11.04 -4.27 -5.36
C ILE A 69 12.36 -4.97 -5.70
N VAL A 70 13.49 -4.24 -5.64
CA VAL A 70 14.82 -4.82 -5.91
C VAL A 70 15.16 -5.90 -4.88
N LEU A 71 14.91 -5.64 -3.59
CA LEU A 71 15.15 -6.59 -2.51
C LEU A 71 14.30 -7.86 -2.69
N GLY A 72 13.00 -7.72 -2.99
CA GLY A 72 12.11 -8.85 -3.26
C GLY A 72 12.57 -9.69 -4.44
N GLY A 73 12.95 -9.04 -5.56
CA GLY A 73 13.50 -9.73 -6.72
C GLY A 73 14.83 -10.43 -6.43
N TYR A 74 15.70 -9.79 -5.64
CA TYR A 74 16.98 -10.35 -5.21
C TYR A 74 16.80 -11.58 -4.34
N ILE A 75 15.89 -11.55 -3.35
CA ILE A 75 15.58 -12.70 -2.48
C ILE A 75 15.12 -13.89 -3.32
N ILE A 76 14.21 -13.66 -4.27
CA ILE A 76 13.69 -14.73 -5.13
C ILE A 76 14.79 -15.34 -6.01
N LYS A 77 15.67 -14.49 -6.58
CA LYS A 77 16.79 -14.93 -7.40
C LYS A 77 17.84 -15.70 -6.59
N LYS A 78 18.20 -15.22 -5.40
CA LYS A 78 19.23 -15.85 -4.54
C LYS A 78 18.78 -17.19 -3.98
N LEU A 79 17.53 -17.27 -3.52
CA LEU A 79 16.99 -18.49 -2.93
C LEU A 79 16.40 -19.45 -3.98
N LYS A 80 16.42 -19.08 -5.27
CA LYS A 80 15.86 -19.86 -6.39
C LYS A 80 14.44 -20.36 -6.09
N LEU A 81 13.58 -19.46 -5.60
CA LEU A 81 12.27 -19.83 -5.09
C LEU A 81 11.36 -20.36 -6.23
N GLY A 82 10.73 -21.51 -5.98
CA GLY A 82 9.65 -22.03 -6.82
C GLY A 82 8.33 -21.26 -6.65
N ALA A 83 7.26 -21.71 -7.30
CA ALA A 83 5.95 -21.06 -7.21
C ALA A 83 5.37 -21.10 -5.78
N ARG A 84 5.43 -22.27 -5.12
CA ARG A 84 5.03 -22.45 -3.73
C ARG A 84 5.81 -21.58 -2.75
N GLU A 85 7.13 -21.56 -2.87
CA GLU A 85 7.98 -20.78 -1.97
C GLU A 85 7.86 -19.26 -2.23
N SER A 86 7.65 -18.85 -3.49
CA SER A 86 7.35 -17.44 -3.83
C SER A 86 6.02 -17.00 -3.23
N ALA A 87 4.97 -17.84 -3.29
CA ALA A 87 3.69 -17.55 -2.65
C ALA A 87 3.82 -17.49 -1.12
N LYS A 88 4.64 -18.35 -0.52
CA LYS A 88 4.94 -18.33 0.91
C LYS A 88 5.66 -17.04 1.32
N LEU A 89 6.66 -16.61 0.55
CA LEU A 89 7.36 -15.33 0.78
C LEU A 89 6.38 -14.15 0.71
N ALA A 90 5.54 -14.09 -0.33
CA ALA A 90 4.52 -13.05 -0.46
C ALA A 90 3.57 -13.00 0.74
N MET A 91 3.15 -14.17 1.23
CA MET A 91 2.28 -14.28 2.39
C MET A 91 2.95 -13.81 3.69
N ILE A 92 4.23 -14.15 3.89
CA ILE A 92 5.02 -13.67 5.03
C ILE A 92 5.17 -12.15 4.97
N CYS A 93 5.56 -11.59 3.82
CA CYS A 93 5.67 -10.14 3.65
C CYS A 93 4.33 -9.42 3.91
N SER A 94 3.22 -9.97 3.40
CA SER A 94 1.88 -9.41 3.64
C SER A 94 1.50 -9.46 5.12
N GLY A 95 1.76 -10.57 5.82
CA GLY A 95 1.52 -10.70 7.25
C GLY A 95 2.37 -9.75 8.10
N VAL A 96 3.67 -9.61 7.80
CA VAL A 96 4.55 -8.66 8.50
C VAL A 96 4.06 -7.22 8.26
N SER A 97 3.73 -6.87 7.02
CA SER A 97 3.22 -5.53 6.74
C SER A 97 1.91 -5.24 7.47
N LEU A 98 0.99 -6.20 7.60
CA LEU A 98 -0.24 -6.05 8.39
C LEU A 98 0.06 -5.70 9.87
N LEU A 99 1.07 -6.32 10.47
CA LEU A 99 1.53 -5.98 11.82
C LEU A 99 2.19 -4.60 11.87
N CYS A 100 2.93 -4.19 10.84
CA CYS A 100 3.48 -2.84 10.77
C CYS A 100 2.38 -1.78 10.57
N PHE A 101 1.28 -2.10 9.89
CA PHE A 101 0.13 -1.20 9.78
C PHE A 101 -0.48 -0.89 11.15
N SER A 102 -0.50 -1.84 12.09
CA SER A 102 -1.03 -1.56 13.44
C SER A 102 -0.21 -0.52 14.20
N THR A 103 1.09 -0.37 13.92
CA THR A 103 1.91 0.67 14.57
C THR A 103 1.56 2.07 14.09
N LEU A 104 1.11 2.22 12.82
CA LEU A 104 0.65 3.50 12.26
C LEU A 104 -0.63 4.03 12.92
N PHE A 105 -1.41 3.19 13.59
CA PHE A 105 -2.57 3.65 14.39
C PHE A 105 -2.16 4.39 15.65
N ILE A 106 -1.04 4.00 16.25
CA ILE A 106 -0.60 4.50 17.56
C ILE A 106 0.17 5.81 17.39
N VAL A 107 0.96 5.92 16.31
CA VAL A 107 1.77 7.10 16.02
C VAL A 107 0.90 8.17 15.36
N GLY A 108 0.43 9.13 16.15
CA GLY A 108 -0.19 10.35 15.65
C GLY A 108 0.07 11.53 16.57
N CYS A 109 -0.53 12.67 16.23
CA CYS A 109 -0.48 13.88 17.04
C CYS A 109 -1.83 14.11 17.73
N GLU A 110 -1.83 14.80 18.86
CA GLU A 110 -3.06 15.32 19.45
C GLU A 110 -3.70 16.38 18.53
N SER A 111 -5.03 16.53 18.62
CA SER A 111 -5.79 17.51 17.84
C SER A 111 -5.41 18.95 18.17
N ILE A 112 -5.41 19.86 17.17
CA ILE A 112 -5.36 21.30 17.47
C ILE A 112 -6.53 21.70 18.36
N ASN A 113 -6.22 22.57 19.31
CA ASN A 113 -7.22 23.28 20.08
C ASN A 113 -7.77 24.43 19.22
N LEU A 114 -8.98 24.24 18.69
CA LEU A 114 -9.75 25.27 17.99
C LEU A 114 -10.76 25.92 18.94
N GLY A 115 -10.68 27.24 19.11
CA GLY A 115 -11.67 28.02 19.84
C GLY A 115 -13.04 27.95 19.16
N GLY A 116 -14.10 27.64 19.90
CA GLY A 116 -15.47 27.49 19.39
C GLY A 116 -15.83 26.14 18.79
N ILE A 117 -14.86 25.23 18.62
CA ILE A 117 -15.08 23.86 18.10
C ILE A 117 -14.65 22.82 19.14
N ASN A 118 -13.40 22.89 19.61
CA ASN A 118 -12.87 21.94 20.60
C ASN A 118 -12.78 22.53 22.02
N ILE A 119 -12.69 23.87 22.13
CA ILE A 119 -12.70 24.60 23.40
C ILE A 119 -13.80 25.67 23.34
N PRO A 120 -14.80 25.64 24.24
CA PRO A 120 -15.82 26.67 24.28
C PRO A 120 -15.22 28.03 24.67
N TYR A 121 -15.68 29.10 24.04
CA TYR A 121 -15.28 30.48 24.36
C TYR A 121 -15.68 30.93 25.79
N THR A 122 -16.41 30.09 26.54
CA THR A 122 -16.94 30.42 27.87
C THR A 122 -16.64 29.32 28.88
N THR A 123 -16.21 29.70 30.07
CA THR A 123 -16.00 28.84 31.25
C THR A 123 -17.33 28.62 32.00
N GLY A 124 -18.34 28.07 31.31
CA GLY A 124 -19.63 27.67 31.89
C GLY A 124 -19.78 26.15 32.00
N PRO A 125 -20.67 25.62 32.86
CA PRO A 125 -20.85 24.19 33.03
C PRO A 125 -21.36 23.56 31.73
N THR A 126 -20.75 22.42 31.39
CA THR A 126 -20.98 21.60 30.20
C THR A 126 -22.46 21.39 29.89
N LEU A 127 -22.98 22.14 28.91
CA LEU A 127 -24.15 21.71 28.14
C LEU A 127 -23.66 21.27 26.78
N THR A 128 -23.81 19.97 26.55
CA THR A 128 -23.63 19.25 25.29
C THR A 128 -24.18 20.06 24.12
N MET A 129 -23.31 20.74 23.38
CA MET A 129 -23.67 21.48 22.19
C MET A 129 -23.53 20.55 20.98
N THR A 130 -24.67 20.03 20.54
CA THR A 130 -24.86 19.32 19.27
C THR A 130 -24.80 20.25 18.06
N HIS A 131 -24.69 21.57 18.28
CA HIS A 131 -24.46 22.58 17.25
C HIS A 131 -23.21 23.40 17.61
N ARG A 132 -22.20 23.40 16.73
CA ARG A 132 -20.95 24.14 16.92
C ARG A 132 -21.23 25.64 16.82
N ASN A 133 -21.18 26.34 17.93
CA ASN A 133 -21.45 27.77 17.99
C ASN A 133 -20.12 28.53 17.99
N LEU A 134 -19.71 29.05 16.82
CA LEU A 134 -18.48 29.85 16.68
C LEU A 134 -18.60 31.24 17.34
N THR A 135 -19.81 31.61 17.78
CA THR A 135 -20.11 32.87 18.47
C THR A 135 -20.10 32.70 19.98
N GLY A 136 -19.44 33.61 20.68
CA GLY A 136 -19.36 33.73 22.14
C GLY A 136 -19.38 35.20 22.57
N GLY A 137 -19.54 35.47 23.88
CA GLY A 137 -19.72 36.84 24.39
C GLY A 137 -18.62 37.84 24.00
N CYS A 138 -17.43 37.37 23.64
CA CYS A 138 -16.29 38.19 23.20
C CYS A 138 -16.28 38.56 21.71
N ASN A 139 -17.08 37.89 20.84
CA ASN A 139 -17.09 38.14 19.39
C ASN A 139 -18.50 38.43 18.82
N VAL A 140 -19.56 38.38 19.65
CA VAL A 140 -20.96 38.59 19.25
C VAL A 140 -21.25 39.98 18.66
N ASN A 141 -20.48 41.00 19.06
CA ASN A 141 -20.70 42.39 18.60
C ASN A 141 -19.93 42.75 17.31
N CYS A 142 -19.13 41.83 16.77
CA CYS A 142 -18.26 42.13 15.63
C CYS A 142 -18.90 41.87 14.25
N GLY A 143 -20.07 41.23 14.19
CA GLY A 143 -20.74 40.94 12.91
C GLY A 143 -19.91 40.04 11.96
N CYS A 144 -19.19 39.07 12.53
CA CYS A 144 -18.21 38.28 11.81
C CYS A 144 -18.79 37.43 10.68
N ARG A 145 -18.08 37.39 9.56
CA ARG A 145 -18.37 36.45 8.46
C ARG A 145 -17.88 35.06 8.84
N ILE A 146 -18.82 34.14 9.08
CA ILE A 146 -18.52 32.74 9.43
C ILE A 146 -18.08 31.89 8.23
N HIS A 147 -18.18 32.42 7.01
CA HIS A 147 -17.78 31.73 5.77
C HIS A 147 -16.34 32.08 5.31
N GLU A 148 -15.61 32.91 6.05
CA GLU A 148 -14.24 33.31 5.69
C GLU A 148 -13.24 32.64 6.64
N TYR A 149 -12.57 31.58 6.15
CA TYR A 149 -11.55 30.86 6.90
C TYR A 149 -10.19 31.53 6.72
N ALA A 150 -9.71 32.16 7.79
CA ALA A 150 -8.44 32.89 7.82
C ALA A 150 -7.78 32.68 9.20
N PRO A 151 -7.27 31.47 9.49
CA PRO A 151 -6.91 31.08 10.85
C PRO A 151 -5.84 32.00 11.44
N VAL A 152 -6.01 32.31 12.73
CA VAL A 152 -5.03 33.07 13.52
C VAL A 152 -4.67 32.32 14.79
N CYS A 153 -3.41 32.39 15.19
CA CYS A 153 -2.92 31.80 16.42
C CYS A 153 -2.92 32.86 17.53
N GLY A 154 -3.77 32.68 18.54
CA GLY A 154 -3.79 33.55 19.71
C GLY A 154 -2.55 33.37 20.59
N SER A 155 -2.24 34.38 21.39
CA SER A 155 -1.18 34.33 22.41
C SER A 155 -1.42 33.29 23.51
N ASP A 156 -2.63 32.73 23.57
CA ASP A 156 -3.03 31.61 24.41
C ASP A 156 -2.67 30.23 23.83
N GLY A 157 -2.14 30.18 22.60
CA GLY A 157 -1.84 28.94 21.88
C GLY A 157 -3.06 28.25 21.29
N ILE A 158 -4.20 28.95 21.19
CA ILE A 158 -5.44 28.45 20.58
C ILE A 158 -5.55 29.01 19.16
N THR A 159 -5.92 28.15 18.22
CA THR A 159 -6.20 28.59 16.84
C THR A 159 -7.65 29.03 16.73
N TYR A 160 -7.86 30.24 16.23
CA TYR A 160 -9.17 30.83 15.99
C TYR A 160 -9.48 30.82 14.50
N PHE A 161 -10.76 30.70 14.14
CA PHE A 161 -11.23 30.54 12.76
C PHE A 161 -10.85 31.72 11.85
N ASN A 162 -10.99 32.95 12.37
CA ASN A 162 -10.59 34.18 11.70
C ASN A 162 -10.34 35.28 12.76
N PRO A 163 -9.65 36.40 12.42
CA PRO A 163 -9.33 37.45 13.38
C PRO A 163 -10.57 38.09 14.02
N CYS A 164 -11.69 38.16 13.30
CA CYS A 164 -12.95 38.68 13.84
C CYS A 164 -13.53 37.76 14.94
N LEU A 165 -13.51 36.45 14.72
CA LEU A 165 -13.97 35.45 15.69
C LEU A 165 -13.00 35.29 16.87
N ALA A 166 -11.76 35.78 16.74
CA ALA A 166 -10.82 35.99 17.85
C ALA A 166 -11.07 37.33 18.60
N GLY A 167 -11.99 38.17 18.11
CA GLY A 167 -12.36 39.44 18.73
C GLY A 167 -11.31 40.54 18.57
N CYS A 168 -10.43 40.47 17.56
CA CYS A 168 -9.37 41.44 17.35
C CYS A 168 -9.87 42.73 16.70
N SER A 169 -9.50 43.89 17.24
CA SER A 169 -9.83 45.21 16.67
C SER A 169 -8.66 45.91 15.98
N GLY A 170 -7.42 45.53 16.28
CA GLY A 170 -6.22 46.13 15.68
C GLY A 170 -5.49 45.21 14.71
N VAL A 171 -4.87 45.79 13.67
CA VAL A 171 -4.00 45.08 12.71
C VAL A 171 -2.67 45.83 12.62
N GLY A 172 -1.59 45.16 13.01
CA GLY A 172 -0.21 45.59 12.81
C GLY A 172 0.46 44.75 11.72
N ASN A 173 1.24 45.39 10.85
CA ASN A 173 2.07 44.67 9.89
C ASN A 173 3.45 44.41 10.51
N ASP A 174 3.88 43.14 10.51
CA ASP A 174 5.26 42.81 10.80
C ASP A 174 6.13 42.90 9.53
N SER A 175 7.40 43.25 9.74
CA SER A 175 8.48 43.35 8.77
C SER A 175 8.69 42.07 7.93
N ALA A 176 8.26 40.90 8.43
CA ALA A 176 8.31 39.61 7.73
C ALA A 176 7.12 39.35 6.78
N GLY A 177 6.19 40.30 6.64
CA GLY A 177 4.96 40.11 5.85
C GLY A 177 3.85 39.33 6.57
N ILE A 178 4.05 39.00 7.85
CA ILE A 178 3.06 38.34 8.71
C ILE A 178 2.18 39.42 9.35
N ARG A 179 0.85 39.31 9.23
CA ARG A 179 -0.07 40.24 9.91
C ARG A 179 -0.23 39.83 11.36
N ASN A 180 0.01 40.78 12.26
CA ASN A 180 -0.21 40.68 13.68
C ASN A 180 -1.53 41.37 14.03
N TYR A 181 -2.37 40.73 14.83
CA TYR A 181 -3.66 41.25 15.27
C TYR A 181 -3.58 41.57 16.76
N THR A 182 -4.05 42.75 17.15
CA THR A 182 -4.03 43.22 18.55
C THR A 182 -5.44 43.41 19.09
N ASP A 183 -5.53 43.53 20.41
CA ASP A 183 -6.76 43.79 21.14
C ASP A 183 -7.82 42.71 20.90
N CYS A 184 -7.38 41.45 20.90
CA CYS A 184 -8.21 40.28 20.65
C CYS A 184 -8.98 39.88 21.91
N ALA A 185 -10.26 40.25 21.98
CA ALA A 185 -11.12 40.05 23.15
C ALA A 185 -11.38 38.57 23.50
N CYS A 186 -11.30 37.64 22.53
CA CYS A 186 -11.48 36.22 22.79
C CYS A 186 -10.19 35.48 23.16
N VAL A 187 -9.02 36.12 23.00
CA VAL A 187 -7.72 35.50 23.26
C VAL A 187 -7.37 35.69 24.75
N GLN A 188 -7.28 34.59 25.50
CA GLN A 188 -7.01 34.67 26.94
C GLN A 188 -5.51 34.87 27.23
N SER A 189 -5.11 36.09 27.61
CA SER A 189 -3.76 36.30 28.14
C SER A 189 -3.57 35.58 29.48
N ARG A 190 -2.82 34.48 29.51
CA ARG A 190 -2.35 33.89 30.77
C ARG A 190 -1.32 34.82 31.41
N GLN A 191 -1.70 35.53 32.47
CA GLN A 191 -0.72 36.11 33.39
C GLN A 191 -0.46 35.14 34.54
N VAL A 192 0.75 34.60 34.60
CA VAL A 192 1.22 33.82 35.75
C VAL A 192 1.59 34.83 36.84
N ILE A 193 0.68 35.07 37.79
CA ILE A 193 0.99 35.85 38.98
C ILE A 193 1.77 34.93 39.92
N THR A 194 3.10 35.00 39.90
CA THR A 194 3.91 34.42 40.96
C THR A 194 3.82 35.37 42.17
N PRO A 195 3.17 35.01 43.29
CA PRO A 195 3.18 35.86 44.47
C PRO A 195 4.64 36.07 44.93
N PRO A 196 5.01 37.27 45.42
CA PRO A 196 6.36 37.54 45.88
C PRO A 196 6.73 36.55 46.99
N ALA A 197 7.85 35.86 46.81
CA ALA A 197 8.38 34.89 47.77
C ALA A 197 8.87 35.61 49.03
N GLY A 198 7.96 35.89 49.95
CA GLY A 198 8.26 36.34 51.30
C GLY A 198 8.16 35.18 52.29
N GLY A 199 9.30 34.63 52.72
CA GLY A 199 9.41 33.82 53.94
C GLY A 199 9.47 32.30 53.76
N GLN A 200 10.43 31.69 54.45
CA GLN A 200 10.86 30.28 54.40
C GLN A 200 9.75 29.25 54.65
N GLY A 201 9.74 28.17 53.86
CA GLY A 201 9.07 26.91 54.18
C GLY A 201 8.69 26.08 52.95
N ASN A 202 9.04 24.78 52.93
CA ASN A 202 8.64 23.81 51.90
C ASN A 202 7.11 23.62 51.85
N GLN A 203 6.40 24.44 51.08
CA GLN A 203 5.00 24.21 50.76
C GLN A 203 4.76 24.27 49.26
N LEU A 204 3.86 23.38 48.79
CA LEU A 204 3.37 23.30 47.43
C LEU A 204 3.08 24.71 46.88
N GLN A 205 3.81 25.09 45.85
CA GLN A 205 3.61 26.35 45.12
C GLN A 205 2.30 26.25 44.34
N LEU A 206 1.21 26.71 44.96
CA LEU A 206 -0.09 26.82 44.32
C LEU A 206 0.00 27.92 43.24
N VAL A 207 0.18 27.51 41.98
CA VAL A 207 0.12 28.43 40.84
C VAL A 207 -1.35 28.71 40.54
N ILE A 208 -1.88 29.79 41.10
CA ILE A 208 -3.23 30.26 40.77
C ILE A 208 -3.15 30.97 39.41
N VAL A 209 -3.51 30.26 38.34
CA VAL A 209 -3.69 30.88 37.02
C VAL A 209 -5.04 31.59 37.02
N LYS A 210 -5.05 32.89 37.32
CA LYS A 210 -6.24 33.72 37.06
C LYS A 210 -6.31 34.04 35.57
N THR A 211 -7.25 33.42 34.87
CA THR A 211 -7.60 33.77 33.49
C THR A 211 -8.52 34.99 33.51
N TYR A 212 -7.96 36.19 33.40
CA TYR A 212 -8.76 37.38 33.09
C TYR A 212 -8.97 37.43 31.57
N LEU A 213 -10.15 37.84 31.09
CA LEU A 213 -10.29 38.40 29.75
C LEU A 213 -9.47 39.71 29.76
N ASN A 214 -8.20 39.65 29.37
CA ASN A 214 -7.34 40.82 29.34
C ASN A 214 -7.52 41.59 28.03
N GLU A 215 -7.42 42.91 28.14
CA GLU A 215 -7.52 43.89 27.05
C GLU A 215 -6.37 43.80 26.02
N ASN A 216 -5.33 42.97 26.26
CA ASN A 216 -4.10 42.93 25.48
C ASN A 216 -3.84 41.58 24.79
N GLY A 217 -4.88 40.82 24.47
CA GLY A 217 -4.75 39.61 23.64
C GLY A 217 -4.21 39.96 22.25
N TYR A 218 -3.26 39.19 21.74
CA TYR A 218 -2.78 39.34 20.36
C TYR A 218 -2.83 37.99 19.64
N ALA A 219 -2.95 38.02 18.32
CA ALA A 219 -2.97 36.83 17.49
C ALA A 219 -2.14 37.04 16.23
N VAL A 220 -1.40 36.02 15.80
CA VAL A 220 -0.61 36.07 14.57
C VAL A 220 -1.33 35.31 13.46
N SER A 221 -1.15 35.75 12.22
CA SER A 221 -1.70 35.04 11.06
C SER A 221 -1.15 33.62 10.96
N GLY A 222 -2.02 32.64 10.69
CA GLY A 222 -1.67 31.24 10.57
C GLY A 222 -2.20 30.39 11.73
N LYS A 223 -2.03 29.08 11.61
CA LYS A 223 -2.37 28.13 12.67
C LYS A 223 -1.28 28.15 13.74
N CYS A 224 -1.62 27.81 14.97
CA CYS A 224 -0.60 27.64 16.00
C CYS A 224 0.32 26.46 15.67
N ASP A 225 1.62 26.64 15.88
CA ASP A 225 2.62 25.60 15.66
C ASP A 225 2.36 24.40 16.59
N ARG A 226 2.41 23.20 16.00
CA ARG A 226 2.35 21.94 16.74
C ARG A 226 3.75 21.43 17.00
N THR A 227 4.17 21.33 18.26
CA THR A 227 5.41 20.63 18.64
C THR A 227 5.20 19.11 18.56
N CYS A 228 5.06 18.59 17.34
CA CYS A 228 4.79 17.17 17.12
C CYS A 228 6.09 16.37 16.93
N SER A 229 6.63 15.80 18.00
CA SER A 229 7.82 14.92 17.94
C SER A 229 7.54 13.59 17.21
N THR A 230 6.27 13.24 16.98
CA THR A 230 5.86 11.98 16.35
C THR A 230 5.88 11.99 14.82
N LEU A 231 6.23 13.10 14.17
CA LEU A 231 6.38 13.18 12.72
C LEU A 231 7.49 12.24 12.21
N ILE A 232 8.71 12.39 12.72
CA ILE A 232 9.86 11.58 12.30
C ILE A 232 9.58 10.07 12.46
N PRO A 233 9.10 9.56 13.62
CA PRO A 233 8.79 8.14 13.73
C PRO A 233 7.67 7.71 12.77
N PHE A 234 6.66 8.54 12.52
CA PHE A 234 5.63 8.25 11.50
C PHE A 234 6.24 8.05 10.11
N LEU A 235 7.14 8.94 9.69
CA LEU A 235 7.82 8.84 8.39
C LEU A 235 8.69 7.57 8.29
N VAL A 236 9.37 7.19 9.38
CA VAL A 236 10.16 5.95 9.45
C VAL A 236 9.27 4.72 9.36
N PHE A 237 8.16 4.66 10.10
CA PHE A 237 7.22 3.54 10.00
C PHE A 237 6.57 3.45 8.62
N LEU A 238 6.21 4.60 8.03
CA LEU A 238 5.70 4.66 6.66
C LEU A 238 6.71 4.07 5.67
N PHE A 239 7.99 4.45 5.78
CA PHE A 239 9.08 3.89 4.96
C PHE A 239 9.19 2.36 5.09
N ILE A 240 9.13 1.83 6.32
CA ILE A 240 9.22 0.39 6.58
C ILE A 240 8.02 -0.35 5.96
N VAL A 241 6.81 0.18 6.17
CA VAL A 241 5.56 -0.41 5.65
C VAL A 241 5.57 -0.45 4.13
N THR A 242 5.96 0.65 3.47
CA THR A 242 6.03 0.72 2.01
C THR A 242 7.12 -0.18 1.44
N LEU A 243 8.29 -0.25 2.09
CA LEU A 243 9.38 -1.15 1.70
C LEU A 243 8.96 -2.62 1.75
N ILE A 244 8.34 -3.06 2.85
CA ILE A 244 7.89 -4.44 3.03
C ILE A 244 6.79 -4.78 2.03
N THR A 245 5.85 -3.85 1.82
CA THR A 245 4.76 -4.03 0.84
C THR A 245 5.30 -4.16 -0.59
N ALA A 246 6.27 -3.31 -0.96
CA ALA A 246 6.92 -3.36 -2.26
C ALA A 246 7.75 -4.64 -2.48
N CYS A 247 8.36 -5.19 -1.42
CA CYS A 247 9.10 -6.45 -1.45
C CYS A 247 8.24 -7.66 -1.85
N ALA A 248 6.94 -7.63 -1.58
CA ALA A 248 6.02 -8.70 -1.98
C ALA A 248 5.65 -8.68 -3.47
N GLN A 249 5.82 -7.54 -4.18
CA GLN A 249 5.34 -7.40 -5.56
C GLN A 249 6.01 -8.37 -6.54
N PRO A 250 7.35 -8.55 -6.55
CA PRO A 250 7.99 -9.52 -7.45
C PRO A 250 7.53 -10.96 -7.20
N SER A 251 7.25 -11.32 -5.95
CA SER A 251 6.72 -12.64 -5.58
C SER A 251 5.34 -12.88 -6.18
N ALA A 252 4.45 -11.88 -6.11
CA ALA A 252 3.12 -11.96 -6.72
C ALA A 252 3.20 -12.11 -8.25
N ILE A 253 4.07 -11.34 -8.92
CA ILE A 253 4.27 -11.44 -10.38
C ILE A 253 4.75 -12.83 -10.78
N ILE A 254 5.71 -13.41 -10.06
CA ILE A 254 6.23 -14.75 -10.36
C ILE A 254 5.14 -15.81 -10.18
N VAL A 255 4.31 -15.69 -9.14
CA VAL A 255 3.17 -16.59 -8.94
C VAL A 255 2.17 -16.47 -10.08
N THR A 256 1.84 -15.25 -10.54
CA THR A 256 1.00 -15.04 -11.72
C THR A 256 1.59 -15.74 -12.95
N LEU A 257 2.86 -15.48 -13.28
CA LEU A 257 3.52 -16.03 -14.48
C LEU A 257 3.63 -17.55 -14.48
N ARG A 258 3.70 -18.17 -13.29
CA ARG A 258 3.73 -19.63 -13.11
C ARG A 258 2.34 -20.27 -13.08
N SER A 259 1.29 -19.47 -12.89
CA SER A 259 -0.09 -19.94 -12.89
C SER A 259 -0.64 -20.19 -14.30
N VAL A 260 -0.02 -19.59 -15.32
CA VAL A 260 -0.45 -19.64 -16.73
C VAL A 260 0.63 -20.27 -17.62
N GLU A 261 0.21 -20.77 -18.78
CA GLU A 261 1.12 -21.31 -19.80
C GLU A 261 1.99 -20.20 -20.39
N GLU A 262 3.19 -20.55 -20.85
CA GLU A 262 4.20 -19.60 -21.31
C GLU A 262 3.71 -18.70 -22.46
N GLN A 263 2.89 -19.25 -23.35
CA GLN A 263 2.30 -18.56 -24.49
C GLN A 263 1.25 -17.51 -24.07
N GLU A 264 0.61 -17.70 -22.90
CA GLU A 264 -0.48 -16.84 -22.40
C GLU A 264 -0.01 -15.80 -21.36
N ARG A 265 1.26 -15.82 -20.93
CA ARG A 265 1.81 -14.94 -19.89
C ARG A 265 1.59 -13.43 -20.14
N PRO A 266 1.90 -12.85 -21.32
CA PRO A 266 1.71 -11.42 -21.55
C PRO A 266 0.23 -11.03 -21.51
N PHE A 267 -0.64 -11.91 -22.03
CA PHE A 267 -2.08 -11.71 -22.02
C PHE A 267 -2.65 -11.78 -20.59
N ALA A 268 -2.16 -12.70 -19.76
CA ALA A 268 -2.51 -12.79 -18.35
C ALA A 268 -2.11 -11.53 -17.56
N LEU A 269 -0.89 -10.99 -17.78
CA LEU A 269 -0.45 -9.72 -17.19
C LEU A 269 -1.32 -8.55 -17.65
N GLY A 270 -1.70 -8.51 -18.93
CA GLY A 270 -2.62 -7.50 -19.46
C GLY A 270 -4.00 -7.58 -18.79
N MET A 271 -4.54 -8.78 -18.62
CA MET A 271 -5.80 -8.99 -17.91
C MET A 271 -5.71 -8.58 -16.44
N GLN A 272 -4.62 -8.94 -15.76
CA GLN A 272 -4.35 -8.52 -14.39
C GLN A 272 -4.29 -6.99 -14.29
N PHE A 273 -3.66 -6.31 -15.25
CA PHE A 273 -3.63 -4.84 -15.31
C PHE A 273 -5.02 -4.22 -15.46
N VAL A 274 -5.89 -4.79 -16.30
CA VAL A 274 -7.28 -4.36 -16.42
C VAL A 274 -7.99 -4.48 -15.08
N LEU A 275 -7.90 -5.63 -14.41
CA LEU A 275 -8.49 -5.85 -13.07
C LEU A 275 -8.01 -4.82 -12.05
N LEU A 276 -6.70 -4.54 -12.02
CA LEU A 276 -6.12 -3.54 -11.11
C LEU A 276 -6.69 -2.15 -11.38
N ARG A 277 -6.78 -1.75 -12.65
CA ARG A 277 -7.29 -0.43 -13.01
C ARG A 277 -8.76 -0.28 -12.64
N THR A 278 -9.58 -1.29 -12.94
CA THR A 278 -11.03 -1.25 -12.70
C THR A 278 -11.40 -1.39 -11.23
N LEU A 279 -10.71 -2.26 -10.48
CA LEU A 279 -11.09 -2.61 -9.10
C LEU A 279 -10.27 -1.88 -8.03
N ALA A 280 -9.07 -1.39 -8.35
CA ALA A 280 -8.25 -0.65 -7.40
C ALA A 280 -8.14 0.84 -7.77
N TYR A 281 -7.53 1.17 -8.92
CA TYR A 281 -7.12 2.57 -9.19
C TYR A 281 -8.29 3.55 -9.26
N ILE A 282 -9.39 3.17 -9.92
CA ILE A 282 -10.56 4.04 -10.08
C ILE A 282 -11.37 4.16 -8.78
N PRO A 283 -11.80 3.05 -8.13
CA PRO A 283 -12.65 3.17 -6.95
C PRO A 283 -11.92 3.65 -5.70
N THR A 284 -10.61 3.39 -5.57
CA THR A 284 -9.87 3.72 -4.34
C THR A 284 -9.95 5.18 -3.94
N PRO A 285 -9.60 6.15 -4.80
CA PRO A 285 -9.73 7.56 -4.45
C PRO A 285 -11.17 7.95 -4.07
N ILE A 286 -12.18 7.32 -4.68
CA ILE A 286 -13.59 7.61 -4.45
C ILE A 286 -14.01 7.16 -3.05
N TYR A 287 -13.80 5.88 -2.69
CA TYR A 287 -14.25 5.40 -1.38
C TYR A 287 -13.33 5.86 -0.24
N PHE A 288 -12.01 5.97 -0.44
CA PHE A 288 -11.13 6.59 0.57
C PHE A 288 -11.47 8.06 0.76
N GLY A 289 -11.73 8.82 -0.31
CA GLY A 289 -12.16 10.21 -0.24
C GLY A 289 -13.46 10.36 0.55
N ALA A 290 -14.50 9.61 0.18
CA ALA A 290 -15.79 9.63 0.88
C ALA A 290 -15.67 9.27 2.36
N VAL A 291 -14.78 8.32 2.68
CA VAL A 291 -14.52 7.89 4.05
C VAL A 291 -13.75 8.96 4.83
N ILE A 292 -12.78 9.63 4.22
CA ILE A 292 -12.05 10.78 4.81
C ILE A 292 -13.01 11.95 5.06
N ASP A 293 -13.93 12.23 4.14
CA ASP A 293 -14.92 13.31 4.25
C ASP A 293 -15.84 13.16 5.47
N THR A 294 -16.08 11.92 5.94
CA THR A 294 -16.84 11.68 7.19
C THR A 294 -16.17 12.28 8.43
N THR A 295 -14.86 12.50 8.37
CA THR A 295 -14.06 13.08 9.46
C THR A 295 -13.91 14.60 9.33
N CYS A 296 -14.57 15.20 8.33
CA CYS A 296 -14.53 16.63 8.12
C CYS A 296 -15.24 17.38 9.27
N MET A 297 -14.49 18.26 9.93
CA MET A 297 -15.06 19.17 10.92
C MET A 297 -15.63 20.40 10.22
N LEU A 298 -14.91 20.96 9.25
CA LEU A 298 -15.28 22.25 8.70
C LEU A 298 -15.30 22.20 7.16
N TRP A 299 -16.50 22.34 6.61
CA TRP A 299 -16.73 22.38 5.17
C TRP A 299 -16.58 23.80 4.62
N GLN A 300 -15.88 23.93 3.50
CA GLN A 300 -15.98 25.11 2.66
C GLN A 300 -17.41 25.23 2.13
N GLN A 301 -18.00 26.42 2.23
CA GLN A 301 -19.32 26.70 1.70
C GLN A 301 -19.20 27.73 0.58
N ASP A 302 -19.36 27.27 -0.66
CA ASP A 302 -19.40 28.13 -1.84
C ASP A 302 -20.84 28.12 -2.37
N CYS A 303 -21.53 29.27 -2.29
CA CYS A 303 -22.90 29.44 -2.79
C CYS A 303 -23.91 28.39 -2.29
N GLY A 304 -23.79 27.92 -1.04
CA GLY A 304 -24.69 26.93 -0.44
C GLY A 304 -24.37 25.47 -0.79
N ALA A 305 -23.34 25.21 -1.62
CA ALA A 305 -22.80 23.87 -1.86
C ALA A 305 -21.56 23.62 -0.98
N HIS A 306 -21.39 22.37 -0.55
CA HIS A 306 -20.18 21.94 0.16
C HIS A 306 -19.03 21.75 -0.83
N GLY A 307 -17.94 22.49 -0.61
CA GLY A 307 -16.68 22.40 -1.34
C GLY A 307 -15.68 21.47 -0.65
N SER A 308 -14.41 21.87 -0.63
CA SER A 308 -13.37 21.10 0.07
C SER A 308 -13.50 21.20 1.60
N CYS A 309 -13.03 20.18 2.33
CA CYS A 309 -12.95 20.28 3.78
C CYS A 309 -11.71 21.09 4.20
N TRP A 310 -11.93 22.14 5.01
CA TRP A 310 -10.86 22.99 5.56
C TRP A 310 -10.12 22.33 6.72
N GLU A 311 -10.87 21.70 7.65
CA GLU A 311 -10.29 21.11 8.86
C GLU A 311 -10.93 19.76 9.17
N TYR A 312 -10.11 18.76 9.43
CA TYR A 312 -10.53 17.40 9.78
C TYR A 312 -10.27 17.11 11.25
N ASP A 313 -11.08 16.22 11.84
CA ASP A 313 -10.75 15.62 13.14
C ASP A 313 -9.59 14.64 12.93
N VAL A 314 -8.40 15.02 13.42
CA VAL A 314 -7.18 14.23 13.25
C VAL A 314 -7.28 12.85 13.89
N THR A 315 -8.04 12.67 14.97
CA THR A 315 -8.13 11.38 15.66
C THR A 315 -8.97 10.43 14.82
N SER A 316 -10.17 10.86 14.46
CA SER A 316 -11.06 10.10 13.58
C SER A 316 -10.43 9.84 12.21
N PHE A 317 -9.78 10.85 11.59
CA PHE A 317 -9.07 10.69 10.32
C PHE A 317 -8.07 9.54 10.40
N ARG A 318 -7.16 9.54 11.39
CA ARG A 318 -6.15 8.47 11.52
C ARG A 318 -6.78 7.08 11.63
N PHE A 319 -7.77 6.91 12.50
CA PHE A 319 -8.41 5.61 12.71
C PHE A 319 -9.14 5.12 11.47
N VAL A 320 -9.87 6.01 10.82
CA VAL A 320 -10.69 5.69 9.65
C VAL A 320 -9.79 5.38 8.44
N TYR A 321 -8.75 6.20 8.20
CA TYR A 321 -7.83 6.04 7.08
C TYR A 321 -6.98 4.77 7.17
N PHE A 322 -6.26 4.58 8.28
CA PHE A 322 -5.45 3.37 8.47
C PHE A 322 -6.30 2.14 8.79
N GLY A 323 -7.48 2.31 9.39
CA GLY A 323 -8.49 1.26 9.58
C GLY A 323 -8.92 0.63 8.27
N LEU A 324 -9.32 1.47 7.32
CA LEU A 324 -9.69 1.03 5.98
C LEU A 324 -8.52 0.35 5.26
N ALA A 325 -7.32 0.94 5.30
CA ALA A 325 -6.13 0.34 4.70
C ALA A 325 -5.79 -1.03 5.31
N ALA A 326 -5.84 -1.17 6.65
CA ALA A 326 -5.60 -2.43 7.34
C ALA A 326 -6.67 -3.49 7.03
N SER A 327 -7.94 -3.09 6.89
CA SER A 327 -9.01 -4.00 6.49
C SER A 327 -8.82 -4.55 5.07
N LEU A 328 -8.45 -3.69 4.11
CA LEU A 328 -8.10 -4.12 2.75
C LEU A 328 -6.87 -5.02 2.75
N LYS A 329 -5.90 -4.72 3.61
CA LYS A 329 -4.69 -5.53 3.77
C LYS A 329 -5.01 -6.92 4.31
N PHE A 330 -5.90 -7.01 5.30
CA PHE A 330 -6.37 -8.29 5.84
C PHE A 330 -7.12 -9.12 4.78
N VAL A 331 -7.98 -8.49 3.99
CA VAL A 331 -8.64 -9.15 2.84
C VAL A 331 -7.60 -9.64 1.83
N GLY A 332 -6.60 -8.81 1.50
CA GLY A 332 -5.48 -9.18 0.64
C GLY A 332 -4.67 -10.36 1.19
N PHE A 333 -4.45 -10.40 2.50
CA PHE A 333 -3.78 -11.49 3.21
C PHE A 333 -4.53 -12.82 3.08
N ILE A 334 -5.87 -12.80 3.20
CA ILE A 334 -6.69 -14.00 2.99
C ILE A 334 -6.54 -14.51 1.55
N PHE A 335 -6.58 -13.63 0.55
CA PHE A 335 -6.43 -14.05 -0.86
C PHE A 335 -5.04 -14.61 -1.18
N ILE A 336 -3.97 -14.06 -0.62
CA ILE A 336 -2.62 -14.64 -0.81
C ILE A 336 -2.45 -15.96 -0.06
N PHE A 337 -3.09 -16.11 1.12
CA PHE A 337 -3.16 -17.39 1.82
C PHE A 337 -3.88 -18.45 0.97
N LEU A 338 -5.04 -18.12 0.39
CA LEU A 338 -5.77 -19.02 -0.52
C LEU A 338 -4.97 -19.36 -1.78
N THR A 339 -4.17 -18.41 -2.29
CA THR A 339 -3.26 -18.63 -3.43
C THR A 339 -2.22 -19.67 -3.08
N TRP A 340 -1.51 -19.52 -1.95
CA TRP A 340 -0.53 -20.48 -1.48
C TRP A 340 -1.15 -21.85 -1.23
N TYR A 341 -2.31 -21.89 -0.57
CA TYR A 341 -3.02 -23.14 -0.30
C TYR A 341 -3.40 -23.86 -1.60
N SER A 342 -3.91 -23.13 -2.60
CA SER A 342 -4.26 -23.68 -3.92
C SER A 342 -3.05 -24.27 -4.64
N ILE A 343 -1.91 -23.58 -4.59
CA ILE A 343 -0.64 -24.06 -5.18
C ILE A 343 -0.18 -25.34 -4.47
N LYS A 344 -0.17 -25.32 -3.12
CA LYS A 344 0.20 -26.48 -2.30
C LYS A 344 -0.68 -27.70 -2.64
N CYS A 345 -1.99 -27.54 -2.67
CA CYS A 345 -2.91 -28.62 -3.02
C CYS A 345 -2.77 -29.11 -4.47
N LYS A 346 -2.29 -28.28 -5.40
CA LYS A 346 -2.03 -28.68 -6.78
C LYS A 346 -0.75 -29.52 -6.87
N GLU A 347 0.32 -29.10 -6.20
CA GLU A 347 1.59 -29.84 -6.10
C GLU A 347 1.40 -31.19 -5.39
N ASP A 348 0.78 -31.21 -4.21
CA ASP A 348 0.52 -32.45 -3.45
C ASP A 348 -0.39 -33.44 -4.22
N ARG A 349 -1.25 -32.95 -5.12
CA ARG A 349 -2.03 -33.81 -6.02
C ARG A 349 -1.17 -34.38 -7.15
N LEU A 350 -0.30 -33.57 -7.73
CA LEU A 350 0.60 -33.99 -8.81
C LEU A 350 1.57 -35.08 -8.34
N GLU A 351 2.15 -34.90 -7.15
CA GLU A 351 3.05 -35.88 -6.53
C GLU A 351 2.36 -37.23 -6.28
N ARG A 352 1.13 -37.20 -5.73
CA ARG A 352 0.33 -38.42 -5.53
C ARG A 352 -0.05 -39.10 -6.85
N TRP A 353 -0.35 -38.33 -7.90
CA TRP A 353 -0.62 -38.88 -9.23
C TRP A 353 0.63 -39.53 -9.83
N GLN A 354 1.81 -38.91 -9.70
CA GLN A 354 3.07 -39.50 -10.15
C GLN A 354 3.40 -40.79 -9.40
N GLN A 355 3.22 -40.81 -8.08
CA GLN A 355 3.38 -42.03 -7.25
C GLN A 355 2.41 -43.14 -7.66
N ARG A 356 1.16 -42.81 -8.00
CA ARG A 356 0.15 -43.76 -8.48
C ARG A 356 0.34 -44.22 -9.93
N ALA A 357 1.02 -43.43 -10.77
CA ALA A 357 1.38 -43.81 -12.13
C ALA A 357 2.67 -44.66 -12.19
N ALA A 358 3.49 -44.63 -11.13
CA ALA A 358 4.73 -45.39 -11.02
C ALA A 358 4.64 -46.90 -10.64
N PRO A 359 3.50 -47.56 -10.33
CA PRO A 359 3.48 -48.99 -10.05
C PRO A 359 3.14 -49.77 -11.33
N LEU A 360 4.15 -50.08 -12.14
CA LEU A 360 4.17 -51.23 -13.07
C LEU A 360 5.56 -51.49 -13.72
N GLY A 361 6.64 -50.80 -13.30
CA GLY A 361 7.95 -50.90 -13.97
C GLY A 361 9.08 -51.59 -13.20
N THR A 362 9.02 -51.73 -11.87
CA THR A 362 10.21 -52.08 -11.07
C THR A 362 10.22 -53.47 -10.44
N VAL A 363 9.20 -54.32 -10.67
CA VAL A 363 9.22 -55.72 -10.18
C VAL A 363 9.90 -56.67 -11.17
N SER A 364 10.08 -56.28 -12.43
CA SER A 364 10.69 -57.16 -13.44
C SER A 364 12.23 -57.27 -13.34
N GLU A 365 12.91 -56.42 -12.58
CA GLU A 365 14.37 -56.52 -12.36
C GLU A 365 14.76 -57.39 -11.15
N LEU A 366 13.83 -57.75 -10.26
CA LEU A 366 14.18 -58.52 -9.06
C LEU A 366 14.12 -60.05 -9.25
N VAL A 367 13.68 -60.54 -10.42
CA VAL A 367 13.53 -61.99 -10.69
C VAL A 367 14.65 -62.57 -11.57
N CYS A 368 15.54 -61.73 -12.14
CA CYS A 368 16.64 -62.22 -12.98
C CYS A 368 17.89 -62.70 -12.21
N HIS A 369 17.87 -62.75 -10.87
CA HIS A 369 18.98 -63.27 -10.07
C HIS A 369 18.55 -64.45 -9.18
N ALA A 370 18.14 -65.55 -9.82
CA ALA A 370 18.16 -66.88 -9.21
C ALA A 370 18.94 -67.82 -10.13
N GLY A 371 20.23 -68.04 -9.83
CA GLY A 371 20.99 -69.16 -10.39
C GLY A 371 22.46 -68.90 -10.73
N GLY A 372 23.37 -69.32 -9.84
CA GLY A 372 24.51 -70.15 -10.22
C GLY A 372 25.77 -69.53 -10.88
N GLN A 373 26.76 -69.25 -10.03
CA GLN A 373 28.20 -69.57 -10.17
C GLN A 373 29.11 -69.06 -11.32
N LYS A 374 30.24 -68.48 -10.84
CA LYS A 374 31.66 -68.59 -11.25
C LYS A 374 32.30 -67.57 -12.24
N SER A 375 33.17 -66.76 -11.63
CA SER A 375 34.57 -66.41 -11.97
C SER A 375 34.96 -65.39 -13.08
N HIS A 376 35.76 -64.42 -12.60
CA HIS A 376 36.87 -63.64 -13.20
C HIS A 376 36.68 -62.51 -14.24
N ALA A 377 37.04 -61.31 -13.75
CA ALA A 377 37.92 -60.27 -14.33
C ALA A 377 37.50 -59.47 -15.59
N ARG A 378 37.41 -58.12 -15.47
CA ARG A 378 38.43 -57.11 -15.89
C ARG A 378 37.81 -55.71 -16.03
N THR A 379 38.63 -54.71 -15.74
CA THR A 379 38.38 -53.28 -15.44
C THR A 379 38.15 -52.34 -16.65
N ARG A 380 37.33 -51.31 -16.38
CA ARG A 380 37.27 -49.89 -16.86
C ARG A 380 38.08 -49.42 -18.08
N SER A 381 37.44 -48.61 -18.93
CA SER A 381 38.00 -47.34 -19.47
C SER A 381 36.94 -46.39 -20.07
N CYS A 382 37.09 -45.08 -19.82
CA CYS A 382 36.30 -43.94 -20.33
C CYS A 382 36.86 -43.40 -21.66
N PRO A 383 36.13 -42.57 -22.45
CA PRO A 383 36.71 -41.85 -23.59
C PRO A 383 36.89 -40.35 -23.33
N ALA A 384 38.06 -39.82 -23.70
CA ALA A 384 38.29 -38.40 -23.99
C ALA A 384 39.54 -38.27 -24.88
N PHE A 385 39.44 -37.64 -26.05
CA PHE A 385 40.61 -37.13 -26.79
C PHE A 385 40.23 -36.06 -27.84
N ASN A 386 40.94 -34.94 -27.77
CA ASN A 386 41.40 -34.07 -28.87
C ASN A 386 42.62 -33.27 -28.31
N PRO A 387 43.65 -32.78 -29.07
CA PRO A 387 43.46 -31.83 -30.18
C PRO A 387 44.55 -31.70 -31.31
N ARG A 388 44.16 -31.02 -32.42
CA ARG A 388 44.83 -29.99 -33.30
C ARG A 388 45.97 -30.29 -34.31
N ALA A 389 45.78 -29.83 -35.57
CA ALA A 389 46.78 -29.19 -36.48
C ALA A 389 46.09 -28.31 -37.56
N GLU A 390 46.75 -27.23 -38.01
CA GLU A 390 46.27 -26.08 -38.84
C GLU A 390 46.49 -26.22 -40.39
N PRO A 391 45.97 -25.28 -41.24
CA PRO A 391 45.71 -25.44 -42.70
C PRO A 391 46.78 -24.84 -43.64
N PRO A 392 46.66 -24.93 -44.99
CA PRO A 392 46.17 -23.77 -45.77
C PRO A 392 45.52 -24.01 -47.17
N ALA A 393 44.86 -22.94 -47.67
CA ALA A 393 44.72 -22.46 -49.07
C ALA A 393 43.59 -22.94 -50.03
N LEU A 394 42.84 -21.94 -50.55
CA LEU A 394 41.97 -21.86 -51.75
C LEU A 394 42.79 -21.25 -52.93
N PRO A 395 42.45 -21.35 -54.25
CA PRO A 395 41.15 -20.88 -54.80
C PRO A 395 40.61 -21.46 -56.15
N ALA A 396 39.30 -21.22 -56.36
CA ALA A 396 38.58 -20.83 -57.60
C ALA A 396 38.35 -21.78 -58.83
N LEU A 397 37.08 -21.79 -59.27
CA LEU A 397 36.53 -21.55 -60.63
C LEU A 397 35.67 -22.65 -61.34
N ASN A 398 34.39 -22.31 -61.54
CA ASN A 398 33.50 -22.46 -62.73
C ASN A 398 32.92 -23.79 -63.28
N ARG A 399 31.59 -23.71 -63.52
CA ARG A 399 30.69 -24.33 -64.56
C ARG A 399 30.20 -25.79 -64.40
N GLY A 400 28.85 -25.95 -64.50
CA GLY A 400 28.10 -27.22 -64.61
C GLY A 400 28.20 -27.90 -65.99
N PRO A 401 27.33 -28.88 -66.41
CA PRO A 401 25.92 -29.11 -66.04
C PRO A 401 25.47 -30.61 -65.85
N SER A 402 24.15 -30.84 -65.64
CA SER A 402 23.32 -32.06 -65.94
C SER A 402 23.60 -33.38 -65.17
N SER A 403 22.68 -34.30 -64.81
CA SER A 403 21.22 -34.50 -64.95
C SER A 403 20.81 -35.84 -64.24
N GLN A 404 19.55 -35.96 -63.77
CA GLN A 404 18.75 -37.19 -63.49
C GLN A 404 19.17 -38.08 -62.28
N SER A 405 18.31 -38.74 -61.49
CA SER A 405 16.83 -38.86 -61.37
C SER A 405 16.47 -39.69 -60.10
N CYS A 406 15.44 -39.25 -59.37
CA CYS A 406 14.45 -39.94 -58.48
C CYS A 406 14.83 -41.10 -57.51
N PRO A 407 14.40 -41.04 -56.21
CA PRO A 407 14.34 -42.20 -55.31
C PRO A 407 12.91 -42.70 -54.99
N GLY A 408 12.79 -44.01 -54.81
CA GLY A 408 12.18 -44.66 -53.62
C GLY A 408 10.66 -44.92 -53.57
N ASN A 409 10.27 -46.19 -53.66
CA ASN A 409 8.90 -46.68 -53.38
C ASN A 409 8.88 -47.59 -52.12
N ALA A 410 7.87 -47.36 -51.27
CA ALA A 410 7.05 -48.33 -50.50
C ALA A 410 7.53 -49.12 -49.24
N LEU A 411 6.97 -48.70 -48.08
CA LEU A 411 6.05 -49.41 -47.13
C LEU A 411 6.44 -50.68 -46.32
N LYS A 412 6.39 -50.57 -44.97
CA LYS A 412 5.46 -51.22 -43.96
C LYS A 412 6.00 -50.97 -42.53
N ALA A 413 5.29 -50.90 -41.40
CA ALA A 413 4.04 -51.54 -40.93
C ALA A 413 3.50 -50.83 -39.63
N ILE A 414 2.17 -50.62 -39.53
CA ILE A 414 1.17 -51.24 -38.60
C ILE A 414 0.97 -50.54 -37.24
N SER A 415 -0.28 -50.08 -37.03
CA SER A 415 -0.92 -49.69 -35.75
C SER A 415 -1.85 -50.81 -35.25
N PRO A 416 -2.31 -50.76 -33.98
CA PRO A 416 -3.68 -51.20 -33.69
C PRO A 416 -4.54 -50.21 -32.89
N ALA A 417 -5.78 -50.09 -33.40
CA ALA A 417 -7.10 -49.91 -32.79
C ALA A 417 -7.38 -48.84 -31.71
N ALA A 418 -8.16 -47.83 -32.12
CA ALA A 418 -9.04 -47.02 -31.29
C ALA A 418 -10.42 -47.70 -31.13
N CYS A 419 -11.05 -47.55 -29.97
CA CYS A 419 -12.45 -47.90 -29.75
C CYS A 419 -13.21 -46.62 -29.36
N SER A 420 -14.15 -46.21 -30.21
CA SER A 420 -15.17 -45.21 -29.91
C SER A 420 -16.49 -45.92 -29.56
N PRO A 421 -17.41 -45.24 -28.86
CA PRO A 421 -18.81 -45.49 -29.13
C PRO A 421 -19.62 -44.18 -29.25
N GLN A 422 -20.46 -44.11 -30.27
CA GLN A 422 -21.62 -43.20 -30.32
C GLN A 422 -22.92 -44.02 -30.43
N ALA A 423 -23.84 -43.64 -29.54
CA ALA A 423 -25.29 -43.50 -29.71
C ALA A 423 -26.26 -44.73 -29.67
N ALA A 424 -27.16 -44.65 -28.67
CA ALA A 424 -28.63 -44.61 -28.79
C ALA A 424 -29.51 -45.79 -28.28
N ALA A 425 -30.38 -45.43 -27.32
CA ALA A 425 -31.85 -45.63 -27.30
C ALA A 425 -32.50 -46.59 -26.28
N ARG A 426 -33.71 -46.14 -25.84
CA ARG A 426 -34.79 -46.72 -24.99
C ARG A 426 -34.73 -46.25 -23.52
N ILE A 427 -35.73 -45.59 -22.94
CA ILE A 427 -37.18 -45.45 -23.20
C ILE A 427 -37.60 -43.98 -23.09
#